data_AF-A0A9Q9PCH3-F1
#
_entry.id   AF-A0A9Q9PCH3-F1
#
_cell.length_a   1.000
_cell.length_b   1.000
_cell.length_c   1.000
_cell.angle_alpha   90.00
_cell.angle_beta   90.00
_cell.angle_gamma   90.00
#
_symmetry.space_group_name_H-M   'P 1'
#
loop_
_entity.id
_entity.type
_entity.pdbx_description
1 polymer ?
#
loop_
_entity_poly.entity_id
_entity_poly.type
_entity_poly.pdbx_seq_one_letter_code
_entity_poly.pdbx_strand_id
1 'polypeptide(L)' 'MNRKDAVVTVNATAKQYHEITNKRKLRLPIGKALFEKGAKVDVYCPQGGSFQQLVVKKFIVLKNHVLVEFCK' A
#
# COMPACT_ATOMS: atom_id res chain seq x y z
N MET A 1 -21.16 11.78 4.92
CA MET A 1 -19.95 11.56 4.11
C MET A 1 -19.38 10.18 4.43
N ASN A 2 -19.51 9.22 3.52
CA ASN A 2 -19.05 7.85 3.70
C ASN A 2 -17.51 7.81 3.79
N ARG A 3 -16.96 7.54 4.98
CA ARG A 3 -15.52 7.28 5.21
C ARG A 3 -15.04 5.92 4.66
N LYS A 4 -15.82 5.26 3.79
CA LYS A 4 -15.56 3.88 3.33
C LYS A 4 -14.62 3.78 2.12
N ASP A 5 -14.30 4.89 1.47
CA ASP A 5 -13.36 4.94 0.34
C ASP A 5 -12.14 5.80 0.67
N ALA A 6 -11.62 5.69 1.90
CA ALA A 6 -10.30 6.26 2.20
C ALA A 6 -9.24 5.47 1.44
N VAL A 7 -8.98 5.90 0.20
CA VAL A 7 -7.92 5.34 -0.62
C VAL A 7 -6.59 5.88 -0.12
N VAL A 8 -5.71 5.00 0.34
CA VAL A 8 -4.40 5.40 0.86
C VAL A 8 -3.44 5.55 -0.33
N THR A 9 -3.05 6.77 -0.66
CA THR A 9 -2.05 7.02 -1.71
C THR A 9 -0.65 6.90 -1.15
N VAL A 10 0.17 6.04 -1.77
CA VAL A 10 1.57 5.82 -1.41
C VAL A 10 2.45 6.13 -2.61
N ASN A 11 3.30 7.15 -2.45
CA ASN A 11 4.37 7.41 -3.41
C ASN A 11 5.49 6.39 -3.18
N ALA A 12 5.77 5.60 -4.20
CA ALA A 12 6.83 4.59 -4.21
C ALA A 12 7.89 4.95 -5.24
N THR A 13 9.15 4.58 -4.98
CA THR A 13 10.19 4.64 -6.01
C THR A 13 9.96 3.54 -7.07
N ALA A 14 10.57 3.64 -8.26
CA ALA A 14 10.39 2.62 -9.30
C ALA A 14 10.71 1.20 -8.82
N LYS A 15 11.76 1.05 -8.01
CA LYS A 15 12.14 -0.22 -7.38
C LYS A 15 11.07 -0.73 -6.41
N GLN A 16 10.59 0.13 -5.52
CA GLN A 16 9.54 -0.23 -4.57
C GLN A 16 8.24 -0.59 -5.28
N TYR A 17 7.85 0.19 -6.29
CA TYR A 17 6.68 -0.09 -7.11
C TYR A 17 6.78 -1.50 -7.71
N HIS A 18 7.89 -1.81 -8.38
CA HIS A 18 8.12 -3.15 -8.95
C HIS A 18 8.05 -4.27 -7.90
N GLU A 19 8.63 -4.06 -6.71
CA GLU A 19 8.55 -5.03 -5.62
C GLU A 19 7.13 -5.19 -5.08
N ILE A 20 6.36 -4.11 -4.97
CA ILE A 20 4.97 -4.14 -4.50
C ILE A 20 4.09 -4.86 -5.54
N THR A 21 4.26 -4.56 -6.82
CA THR A 21 3.51 -5.18 -7.91
C THR A 21 3.80 -6.68 -8.02
N ASN A 22 5.08 -7.07 -7.96
CA ASN A 22 5.49 -8.48 -8.07
C ASN A 22 5.26 -9.29 -6.80
N LYS A 23 5.70 -8.77 -5.64
CA LYS A 23 5.63 -9.51 -4.36
C LYS A 23 4.29 -9.32 -3.65
N ARG A 24 3.46 -8.36 -4.07
CA ARG A 24 2.19 -7.98 -3.41
C ARG A 24 2.38 -7.64 -1.92
N LYS A 25 3.54 -7.07 -1.56
CA LYS A 25 3.83 -6.63 -0.18
C LYS A 25 4.39 -5.23 -0.17
N LEU A 26 4.02 -4.46 0.85
CA LEU A 26 4.51 -3.12 1.09
C LEU A 26 4.89 -2.96 2.57
N ARG A 27 6.05 -2.34 2.82
CA ARG A 27 6.47 -1.98 4.18
C ARG A 27 6.25 -0.49 4.37
N LEU A 28 5.55 -0.13 5.43
CA LEU A 28 5.28 1.26 5.77
C LEU A 28 5.70 1.58 7.19
N PRO A 29 6.18 2.80 7.45
CA PRO A 29 6.43 3.25 8.80
C PRO A 29 5.12 3.29 9.61
N ILE A 30 5.23 3.00 10.89
CA ILE A 30 4.11 3.09 11.83
C ILE A 30 3.61 4.54 11.85
N GLY A 31 2.29 4.74 11.77
CA GLY A 31 1.65 6.05 11.81
C GLY A 31 1.27 6.64 10.45
N LYS A 32 1.64 6.02 9.32
CA LYS A 32 1.34 6.57 7.97
C LYS A 32 -0.07 6.28 7.44
N ALA A 33 -0.78 5.27 7.95
CA ALA A 33 -2.21 5.03 7.71
C ALA A 33 -2.73 3.82 8.51
N LEU A 34 -4.01 3.84 8.87
CA LEU A 34 -4.76 2.66 9.31
C LEU A 34 -5.10 1.82 8.08
N PHE A 35 -4.33 0.78 7.82
CA PHE A 35 -4.70 -0.21 6.81
C PHE A 35 -5.78 -1.09 7.42
N GLU A 36 -6.98 -1.06 6.85
CA GLU A 36 -8.00 -2.05 7.17
C GLU A 36 -8.00 -3.14 6.09
N LYS A 37 -8.42 -4.35 6.46
CA LYS A 37 -8.64 -5.40 5.47
C LYS A 37 -9.72 -4.94 4.48
N GLY A 38 -9.44 -5.01 3.19
CA GLY A 38 -10.32 -4.49 2.14
C GLY A 38 -10.09 -3.02 1.79
N ALA A 39 -9.21 -2.31 2.51
CA ALA A 39 -8.83 -0.95 2.14
C ALA A 39 -8.13 -0.93 0.77
N LYS A 40 -8.39 0.10 -0.02
CA LYS A 40 -7.74 0.35 -1.31
C LYS A 40 -6.50 1.21 -1.08
N VAL A 41 -5.40 0.82 -1.71
CA VAL A 41 -4.11 1.50 -1.65
C VAL A 41 -3.70 1.82 -3.07
N ASP A 42 -3.54 3.10 -3.35
CA ASP A 42 -3.08 3.60 -4.63
C ASP A 42 -1.56 3.76 -4.54
N VAL A 43 -0.83 2.93 -5.28
CA VAL A 43 0.62 3.01 -5.36
C VAL A 43 0.98 3.79 -6.61
N TYR A 44 1.59 4.96 -6.42
CA TYR A 44 2.03 5.82 -7.51
C TYR A 44 3.56 5.88 -7.57
N CYS A 45 4.10 5.67 -8.76
CA CYS A 45 5.51 5.80 -9.07
C CYS A 45 5.73 7.05 -9.94
N PRO A 46 6.17 8.19 -9.36
CA PRO A 46 6.38 9.42 -10.12
C PRO A 46 7.50 9.32 -11.14
N GLN A 47 8.49 8.44 -10.91
CA GLN A 47 9.65 8.28 -11.79
C GLN A 47 9.30 7.67 -13.16
N GLY A 48 8.21 6.91 -13.24
CA GLY A 48 7.77 6.25 -14.49
C GLY A 48 6.31 6.54 -14.83
N GLY A 49 5.67 7.50 -14.15
CA GLY A 49 4.23 7.78 -14.29
C GLY A 49 3.32 6.57 -14.04
N SER A 50 3.80 5.55 -13.33
CA SER A 50 3.09 4.27 -13.19
C SER A 50 2.16 4.33 -11.98
N PHE A 51 0.95 3.77 -12.14
CA PHE A 51 -0.08 3.76 -11.12
C PHE A 51 -0.67 2.36 -10.98
N GLN A 52 -0.85 1.92 -9.75
CA GLN A 52 -1.56 0.68 -9.46
C GLN A 52 -2.36 0.77 -8.18
N GLN A 53 -3.65 0.47 -8.29
CA GLN A 53 -4.51 0.28 -7.13
C GLN A 53 -4.44 -1.18 -6.64
N LEU A 54 -4.27 -1.35 -5.34
CA LEU A 54 -4.18 -2.65 -4.69
C LEU A 54 -5.14 -2.70 -3.50
N VAL A 55 -5.73 -3.87 -3.27
CA VAL A 55 -6.62 -4.09 -2.12
C VAL A 55 -5.86 -4.80 -1.03
N VAL A 56 -5.90 -4.27 0.20
CA VAL A 56 -5.28 -4.88 1.37
C VAL A 56 -5.96 -6.21 1.68
N LYS A 57 -5.20 -7.30 1.61
CA LYS A 57 -5.64 -8.62 2.04
C LYS A 57 -5.48 -8.78 3.55
N LYS A 58 -4.33 -8.36 4.07
CA LYS A 58 -3.99 -8.35 5.50
C LYS A 58 -2.84 -7.39 5.77
N PHE A 59 -2.68 -7.01 7.03
CA PHE A 59 -1.54 -6.23 7.49
C PHE A 59 -1.02 -6.82 8.81
N ILE A 60 0.28 -6.70 9.03
CA ILE A 60 0.96 -7.17 10.23
C ILE A 60 1.74 -5.99 10.77
N VAL A 61 1.43 -5.57 12.00
CA VAL A 61 2.19 -4.53 12.69
C VAL A 61 3.40 -5.19 13.35
N LEU A 62 4.60 -4.82 12.92
CA LEU A 62 5.87 -5.21 13.52
C LEU A 62 6.44 -4.03 14.31
N LYS A 63 7.41 -4.29 15.20
CA LYS A 63 7.95 -3.27 16.14
C LYS A 63 8.34 -1.93 15.49
N ASN A 64 8.83 -1.95 14.24
CA ASN A 64 9.31 -0.74 13.54
C ASN A 64 8.52 -0.38 12.26
N HIS A 65 7.64 -1.26 11.77
CA HIS A 65 6.95 -1.05 10.51
C HIS A 65 5.68 -1.90 10.41
N VAL A 66 4.77 -1.50 9.53
CA VAL A 66 3.61 -2.30 9.13
C VAL A 66 3.93 -2.99 7.82
N LEU A 67 3.80 -4.31 7.80
CA LEU A 67 3.85 -5.12 6.58
C LEU A 67 2.42 -5.26 6.06
N VAL A 68 2.13 -4.69 4.90
CA VAL A 68 0.84 -4.79 4.21
C VAL A 68 0.98 -5.82 3.09
N GLU A 69 0.07 -6.79 3.04
CA GLU A 69 -0.03 -7.76 1.94
C GLU A 69 -1.31 -7.53 1.15
N PHE A 70 -1.20 -7.53 -0.17
CA PHE A 70 -2.29 -7.23 -1.08
C PHE A 70 -2.91 -8.49 -1.69
N CYS A 71 -4.16 -8.36 -2.15
CA CYS A 71 -4.80 -9.38 -2.96
C CYS A 71 -4.06 -9.58 -4.29
N LYS A 72 -4.18 -10.79 -4.85
CA LYS A 72 -3.59 -11.14 -6.15
C LYS A 72 -4.38 -10.49 -7.26
#